data_AF-A0A9D1H383-F1
#
_entry.id   AF-A0A9D1H383-F1
#
_cell.length_a   1.000
_cell.length_b   1.000
_cell.length_c   1.000
_cell.angle_alpha   90.00
_cell.angle_beta   90.00
_cell.angle_gamma   90.00
#
_symmetry.space_group_name_H-M   'P 1'
#
loop_
_entity.id
_entity.type
_entity.pdbx_description
1 polymer ?
#
loop_
_entity_poly.entity_id
_entity_poly.type
_entity_poly.pdbx_seq_one_letter_code
_entity_poly.pdbx_strand_id
1 'polypeptide(L)'
;MMDLFSDLFNDIWNDFGIFGSPSHMGVQPKEEKRCPVCGRTLSDLRRTGRLGCGECYSTFRPALEEMLRQIHSNSVHRGKIPSKSGGELKKRRRLELLKSKLQEAVKNEDYETAAKLHKQIKEAEGGAR
;
A
#
# COMPACT_ATOMS: atom_id res chain seq x y z
N MET A 1 -7.16 30.60 -6.40
CA MET A 1 -8.01 29.69 -5.59
C MET A 1 -7.59 28.24 -5.81
N MET A 2 -6.28 27.98 -5.69
CA MET A 2 -5.68 26.67 -5.54
C MET A 2 -4.62 26.93 -4.47
N ASP A 3 -4.57 26.12 -3.42
CA ASP A 3 -3.47 25.94 -2.45
C ASP A 3 -3.95 25.65 -1.01
N LEU A 4 -5.27 25.64 -0.75
CA LEU A 4 -5.82 25.22 0.56
C LEU A 4 -5.47 23.76 0.91
N PHE A 5 -5.33 22.90 -0.10
CA PHE A 5 -4.97 21.48 0.09
C PHE A 5 -3.46 21.29 0.28
N SER A 6 -2.61 22.16 -0.30
CA SER A 6 -1.15 22.10 -0.07
C SER A 6 -0.76 22.69 1.28
N ASP A 7 -1.48 23.71 1.74
CA ASP A 7 -1.24 24.31 3.05
C ASP A 7 -1.61 23.32 4.16
N LEU A 8 -2.76 22.64 4.02
CA LEU A 8 -3.15 21.56 4.94
C LEU A 8 -2.16 20.39 4.96
N PHE A 9 -1.61 19.99 3.80
CA PHE A 9 -0.64 18.90 3.72
C PHE A 9 0.72 19.29 4.32
N ASN A 10 1.17 20.54 4.09
CA ASN A 10 2.38 21.09 4.68
C ASN A 10 2.23 21.30 6.20
N ASP A 11 1.06 21.74 6.68
CA ASP A 11 0.77 21.94 8.10
C ASP A 11 0.67 20.59 8.84
N ILE A 12 0.00 19.59 8.25
CA ILE A 12 -0.01 18.22 8.78
C ILE A 12 1.42 17.65 8.85
N TRP A 13 2.29 18.00 7.90
CA TRP A 13 3.69 17.55 7.89
C TRP A 13 4.59 18.28 8.88
N ASN A 14 4.35 19.58 9.12
CA ASN A 14 5.11 20.37 10.09
C ASN A 14 4.73 20.02 11.54
N ASP A 15 3.44 19.80 11.82
CA ASP A 15 2.93 19.58 13.18
C ASP A 15 3.23 18.17 13.73
N PHE A 16 3.39 17.18 12.84
CA PHE A 16 3.79 15.80 13.21
C PHE A 16 5.30 15.62 13.49
N GLY A 17 6.12 16.68 13.47
CA GLY A 17 7.54 16.62 13.86
C GLY A 17 8.43 15.78 12.94
N ILE A 18 8.00 15.50 11.71
CA ILE A 18 8.75 14.74 10.70
C ILE A 18 9.87 15.60 10.08
N PHE A 19 9.65 16.91 9.95
CA PHE A 19 10.67 17.87 9.55
C PHE A 19 11.20 18.58 10.79
N GLY A 20 12.26 18.02 11.36
CA GLY A 20 13.03 18.70 12.39
C GLY A 20 13.39 20.12 11.95
N SER A 21 13.27 21.04 12.90
CA SER A 21 13.72 22.44 12.87
C SER A 21 14.94 22.66 11.96
N PRO A 22 15.03 23.78 11.22
CA PRO A 22 16.19 24.12 10.40
C PRO A 22 17.35 24.56 11.30
N SER A 23 17.92 23.63 12.05
CA SER A 23 19.21 23.79 12.72
C SER A 23 20.27 23.15 11.83
N HIS A 24 20.94 24.02 11.09
CA HIS A 24 22.16 23.83 10.31
C HIS A 24 23.07 22.68 10.81
N MET A 25 23.03 21.50 10.16
CA MET A 25 24.05 20.47 10.32
C MET A 25 24.24 19.69 9.01
N GLY A 26 25.49 19.64 8.55
CA GLY A 26 25.87 19.31 7.18
C GLY A 26 25.31 18.00 6.64
N VAL A 27 24.59 18.10 5.52
CA VAL A 27 24.14 16.94 4.73
C VAL A 27 25.23 16.65 3.70
N GLN A 28 25.94 15.54 3.89
CA GLN A 28 26.79 14.95 2.85
C GLN A 28 25.94 14.70 1.59
N PRO A 29 26.41 15.02 0.38
CA PRO A 29 25.64 14.84 -0.84
C PRO A 29 25.54 13.34 -1.16
N LYS A 30 24.55 12.68 -0.56
CA LYS A 30 24.08 11.38 -1.02
C LYS A 30 23.42 11.64 -2.37
N GLU A 31 23.91 10.99 -3.43
CA GLU A 31 23.34 11.14 -4.78
C GLU A 31 21.83 11.09 -4.73
N GLU A 32 21.22 12.23 -4.98
CA GLU A 32 19.79 12.37 -4.82
C GLU A 32 19.10 11.78 -6.04
N LYS A 33 18.19 10.82 -5.79
CA LYS A 33 17.41 10.21 -6.86
C LYS A 33 16.62 11.28 -7.60
N ARG A 34 16.77 11.29 -8.92
CA ARG A 34 16.06 12.19 -9.85
C ARG A 34 15.15 11.36 -10.74
N CYS A 35 14.00 11.92 -11.07
CA CYS A 35 13.12 11.33 -12.07
C CYS A 35 13.80 11.42 -13.45
N PRO A 36 13.91 10.31 -14.19
CA PRO A 36 14.56 10.31 -15.50
C PRO A 36 13.77 11.07 -16.57
N VAL A 37 12.48 11.33 -16.35
CA VAL A 37 11.59 11.99 -17.32
C VAL A 37 11.50 13.50 -17.06
N CYS A 38 11.17 13.92 -15.84
CA CYS A 38 10.95 15.34 -15.54
C CYS A 38 12.05 15.99 -14.68
N GLY A 39 13.09 15.23 -14.29
CA GLY A 39 14.25 15.75 -13.55
C GLY A 39 13.99 16.14 -12.10
N ARG A 40 12.75 16.05 -11.61
CA ARG A 40 12.40 16.33 -10.21
C ARG A 40 13.19 15.44 -9.25
N THR A 41 13.57 15.99 -8.11
CA THR A 41 14.30 15.28 -7.06
C THR A 41 13.36 14.73 -5.97
N LEU A 42 13.88 13.83 -5.15
CA LEU A 42 13.14 13.38 -3.96
C LEU A 42 12.93 14.52 -2.95
N SER A 43 13.88 15.44 -2.78
CA SER A 43 13.71 16.63 -1.93
C SER A 43 12.61 17.56 -2.44
N ASP A 44 12.46 17.73 -3.75
CA ASP A 44 11.34 18.49 -4.30
C ASP A 44 9.99 17.87 -3.93
N LEU A 45 9.88 16.53 -4.03
CA LEU A 45 8.67 15.82 -3.63
C LEU A 45 8.39 15.98 -2.13
N ARG A 46 9.43 15.91 -1.28
CA ARG A 46 9.28 16.12 0.17
C ARG A 46 8.86 17.55 0.51
N ARG A 47 9.45 18.54 -0.14
CA ARG A 47 9.16 19.96 0.12
C ARG A 47 7.80 20.40 -0.41
N THR A 48 7.34 19.84 -1.52
CA THR A 48 6.11 20.31 -2.20
C THR A 48 4.94 19.35 -2.08
N GLY A 49 5.18 18.08 -1.71
CA GLY A 49 4.18 17.02 -1.71
C GLY A 49 3.68 16.61 -3.12
N ARG A 50 4.24 17.18 -4.20
CA ARG A 50 3.71 17.03 -5.57
C ARG A 50 4.64 16.20 -6.46
N LEU A 51 4.04 15.26 -7.20
CA LEU A 51 4.71 14.53 -8.27
C LEU A 51 4.67 15.34 -9.57
N GLY A 52 5.74 15.28 -10.37
CA GLY A 52 5.85 16.04 -11.62
C GLY A 52 5.31 15.32 -12.86
N CYS A 53 5.37 13.99 -12.90
CA CYS A 53 4.87 13.17 -14.01
C CYS A 53 4.54 11.75 -13.51
N GLY A 54 4.02 10.87 -14.38
CA GLY A 54 3.71 9.48 -14.03
C GLY A 54 4.93 8.68 -13.56
N GLU A 55 6.10 8.90 -14.18
CA GLU A 55 7.34 8.20 -13.84
C GLU A 55 7.87 8.54 -12.44
N CYS A 56 7.49 9.71 -11.90
CA CYS A 56 7.82 10.07 -10.52
C CYS A 56 7.25 9.07 -9.51
N TYR A 57 6.07 8.49 -9.79
CA TYR A 57 5.44 7.52 -8.90
C TYR A 57 6.31 6.27 -8.77
N SER A 58 6.78 5.73 -9.89
CA SER A 58 7.66 4.55 -9.94
C SER A 58 9.04 4.86 -9.37
N THR A 59 9.63 6.00 -9.76
CA THR A 59 11.00 6.39 -9.35
C THR A 59 11.11 6.60 -7.84
N PHE A 60 10.10 7.23 -7.22
CA PHE A 60 10.10 7.55 -5.79
C PHE A 60 9.27 6.59 -4.94
N ARG A 61 8.80 5.48 -5.53
CA ARG A 61 7.86 4.54 -4.90
C ARG A 61 8.22 4.18 -3.45
N PRO A 62 9.46 3.77 -3.09
CA PRO A 62 9.76 3.38 -1.71
C PRO A 62 9.59 4.53 -0.71
N ALA A 63 9.97 5.74 -1.10
CA ALA A 63 9.83 6.92 -0.25
C ALA A 63 8.37 7.38 -0.18
N LEU A 64 7.65 7.32 -1.30
CA LEU A 64 6.23 7.65 -1.38
C LEU A 64 5.39 6.70 -0.53
N GLU A 65 5.66 5.40 -0.58
CA GLU A 65 4.97 4.41 0.25
C GLU A 65 5.18 4.68 1.75
N GLU A 66 6.38 5.08 2.16
CA GLU A 66 6.65 5.44 3.56
C GLU A 66 5.89 6.68 3.99
N MET A 67 5.92 7.73 3.18
CA MET A 67 5.18 8.97 3.42
C MET A 67 3.66 8.70 3.50
N LEU A 68 3.14 7.90 2.58
CA LEU A 68 1.71 7.57 2.54
C LEU A 68 1.28 6.67 3.69
N ARG A 69 2.13 5.77 4.19
CA ARG A 69 1.84 4.95 5.39
C ARG A 69 1.70 5.80 6.65
N GLN A 70 2.51 6.85 6.77
CA GLN A 70 2.43 7.77 7.90
C GLN A 70 1.12 8.59 7.88
N ILE A 71 0.67 9.00 6.69
CA ILE A 71 -0.57 9.77 6.51
C ILE A 71 -1.82 8.89 6.60
N HIS A 72 -1.81 7.77 5.88
CA HIS A 72 -2.86 6.77 5.88
C HIS A 72 -2.41 5.59 6.73
N SER A 73 -2.66 5.68 8.05
CA SER A 73 -2.26 4.69 9.06
C SER A 73 -2.69 3.24 8.75
N ASN A 74 -3.61 3.05 7.78
CA ASN A 74 -3.97 1.76 7.23
C ASN A 74 -3.88 1.77 5.69
N SER A 75 -3.04 0.91 5.13
CA SER A 75 -2.99 0.61 3.70
C SER A 75 -4.13 -0.32 3.24
N VAL A 76 -4.92 -0.84 4.18
CA VAL A 76 -5.99 -1.80 3.92
C VAL A 76 -7.31 -1.26 4.49
N HIS A 77 -8.30 -1.11 3.61
CA HIS A 77 -9.65 -0.70 4.01
C HIS A 77 -10.35 -1.78 4.84
N ARG A 78 -10.56 -1.52 6.14
CA ARG A 78 -11.29 -2.40 7.07
C ARG A 78 -12.81 -2.12 7.13
N GLY A 79 -13.30 -1.13 6.38
CA GLY A 79 -14.69 -0.64 6.45
C GLY A 79 -15.70 -1.36 5.55
N LYS A 80 -16.85 -0.69 5.32
CA LYS A 80 -18.01 -1.19 4.57
C LYS A 80 -17.63 -1.57 3.13
N ILE A 81 -17.94 -2.80 2.75
CA ILE A 81 -17.74 -3.28 1.38
C ILE A 81 -18.99 -2.92 0.57
N PRO A 82 -18.88 -2.17 -0.54
CA PRO A 82 -20.01 -1.88 -1.41
C PRO A 82 -20.68 -3.18 -1.89
N SER A 83 -22.01 -3.27 -1.83
CA SER A 83 -22.75 -4.48 -2.19
C SER A 83 -22.49 -4.94 -3.63
N LYS A 84 -22.26 -3.98 -4.55
CA LYS A 84 -21.99 -4.24 -5.97
C LYS A 84 -20.57 -4.75 -6.25
N SER A 85 -19.57 -4.31 -5.48
CA SER A 85 -18.15 -4.65 -5.68
C SER A 85 -17.65 -5.71 -4.68
N GLY A 86 -18.47 -6.08 -3.71
CA GLY A 86 -18.09 -7.00 -2.63
C GLY A 86 -18.08 -8.47 -3.02
N GLY A 87 -18.70 -8.85 -4.13
CA GLY A 87 -18.77 -10.24 -4.57
C GLY A 87 -17.39 -10.83 -4.82
N GLU A 88 -16.55 -10.16 -5.60
CA GLU A 88 -15.20 -10.62 -5.93
C GLU A 88 -14.28 -10.61 -4.71
N LEU A 89 -14.33 -9.54 -3.90
CA LEU A 89 -13.54 -9.45 -2.67
C LEU A 89 -13.95 -10.55 -1.66
N LYS A 90 -15.24 -10.85 -1.53
CA LYS A 90 -15.75 -11.92 -0.66
C LYS A 90 -15.33 -13.30 -1.18
N LYS A 91 -15.34 -13.52 -2.49
CA LYS A 91 -14.80 -14.75 -3.11
C LYS A 91 -13.31 -14.90 -2.83
N ARG A 92 -12.51 -13.85 -3.04
CA ARG A 92 -11.07 -13.86 -2.76
C ARG A 92 -10.77 -14.18 -1.29
N ARG A 93 -11.40 -13.48 -0.35
CA ARG A 93 -11.24 -13.74 1.09
C ARG A 93 -11.64 -15.15 1.49
N ARG A 94 -12.73 -15.68 0.89
CA ARG A 94 -13.16 -17.07 1.13
C ARG A 94 -12.12 -18.07 0.62
N LEU A 95 -11.53 -17.83 -0.55
CA LEU A 95 -10.47 -18.67 -1.10
C LEU A 95 -9.20 -18.63 -0.24
N GLU A 96 -8.77 -17.45 0.20
CA GLU A 96 -7.63 -17.30 1.12
C GLU A 96 -7.84 -18.08 2.41
N LEU A 97 -9.04 -17.97 3.01
CA LEU A 97 -9.39 -18.72 4.22
C LEU A 97 -9.35 -20.23 4.00
N LEU A 98 -9.92 -20.73 2.89
CA LEU A 98 -9.92 -22.16 2.58
C LEU A 98 -8.49 -22.69 2.34
N LYS A 99 -7.64 -21.91 1.66
CA LYS A 99 -6.22 -22.25 1.44
C LYS A 99 -5.44 -22.31 2.76
N SER A 100 -5.67 -21.35 3.66
CA SER A 100 -5.08 -21.37 5.00
C SER A 100 -5.50 -22.61 5.80
N LYS A 101 -6.80 -22.95 5.79
CA LYS A 101 -7.30 -24.15 6.48
C LYS A 101 -6.74 -25.44 5.88
N LEU A 102 -6.56 -25.49 4.56
CA LEU A 102 -5.95 -26.64 3.89
C LEU A 102 -4.52 -26.84 4.37
N GLN A 103 -3.73 -25.78 4.43
CA GLN A 103 -2.35 -25.83 4.94
C GLN A 103 -2.30 -26.33 6.38
N GLU A 104 -3.23 -25.87 7.23
CA GLU A 104 -3.34 -26.31 8.62
C GLU A 104 -3.71 -27.80 8.73
N ALA A 105 -4.69 -28.26 7.95
CA ALA A 105 -5.08 -29.68 7.92
C ALA A 105 -3.94 -30.59 7.45
N VAL A 106 -3.19 -30.18 6.41
CA VAL A 106 -2.00 -30.90 5.94
C VAL A 106 -0.91 -30.94 7.01
N LYS A 107 -0.66 -29.82 7.70
CA LYS A 107 0.32 -29.74 8.79
C LYS A 107 -0.04 -30.67 9.95
N ASN A 108 -1.32 -30.86 10.21
CA ASN A 108 -1.84 -31.73 11.27
C ASN A 108 -2.08 -33.18 10.80
N GLU A 109 -1.66 -33.53 9.58
CA GLU A 109 -1.85 -34.85 8.98
C GLU A 109 -3.34 -35.30 8.87
N ASP A 110 -4.27 -34.34 8.91
CA ASP A 110 -5.70 -34.58 8.71
C ASP A 110 -6.03 -34.58 7.21
N TYR A 111 -5.70 -35.69 6.56
CA TYR A 111 -5.88 -35.87 5.12
C TYR A 111 -7.36 -35.91 4.70
N GLU A 112 -8.26 -36.34 5.59
CA GLU A 112 -9.70 -36.37 5.28
C GLU A 112 -10.24 -34.94 5.17
N THR A 113 -9.91 -34.08 6.14
CA THR A 113 -10.29 -32.67 6.11
C THR A 113 -9.59 -31.92 4.97
N ALA A 114 -8.31 -32.23 4.70
CA ALA A 114 -7.59 -31.65 3.58
C ALA A 114 -8.26 -31.96 2.23
N ALA A 115 -8.70 -33.20 2.00
CA ALA A 115 -9.42 -33.58 0.78
C ALA A 115 -10.75 -32.83 0.62
N LYS A 116 -11.51 -32.67 1.72
CA LYS A 116 -12.76 -31.88 1.74
C LYS A 116 -12.49 -30.41 1.40
N LEU A 117 -11.47 -29.80 2.03
CA LEU A 117 -11.09 -28.41 1.78
C LEU A 117 -10.60 -28.19 0.35
N HIS A 118 -9.82 -29.13 -0.20
CA HIS A 118 -9.36 -29.07 -1.58
C HIS A 118 -10.53 -29.09 -2.58
N LYS A 119 -11.54 -29.94 -2.36
CA LYS A 119 -12.76 -29.95 -3.18
C LYS A 119 -13.51 -28.61 -3.10
N GLN A 120 -13.65 -28.05 -1.89
CA GLN A 120 -14.29 -26.75 -1.68
C GLN A 120 -13.54 -25.60 -2.36
N ILE A 121 -12.19 -25.65 -2.41
CA ILE A 121 -11.38 -24.68 -3.15
C ILE A 121 -11.66 -24.80 -4.64
N LYS A 122 -11.64 -26.02 -5.20
CA LYS A 122 -11.90 -26.25 -6.62
C LYS A 122 -13.30 -25.75 -7.05
N GLU A 123 -14.32 -26.01 -6.23
CA GLU A 123 -15.68 -25.52 -6.44
C GLU A 123 -15.74 -23.98 -6.38
N ALA A 124 -15.04 -23.35 -5.43
CA ALA A 124 -15.00 -21.91 -5.27
C ALA A 124 -14.20 -21.18 -6.38
N GLU A 125 -13.22 -21.86 -6.99
CA GLU A 125 -12.45 -21.36 -8.15
C GLU A 125 -13.20 -21.54 -9.49
N GLY A 126 -14.36 -22.20 -9.49
CA GLY A 126 -15.16 -22.43 -10.70
C GLY A 126 -14.74 -23.67 -11.50
N GLY A 127 -13.96 -24.57 -10.90
CA GLY A 127 -13.50 -25.82 -11.50
C GLY A 127 -14.57 -26.91 -11.48
N ALA A 128 -15.72 -26.66 -12.11
CA ALA A 128 -16.68 -27.69 -12.50
C ALA A 128 -16.51 -27.97 -14.00
N ARG A 129 -15.39 -28.61 -14.34
CA ARG A 129 -15.18 -29.52 -15.48
C ARG A 129 -13.85 -30.24 -15.26
#